data_AF-A0A8S4FX31-F1
#
_entry.id   AF-A0A8S4FX31-F1
#
_cell.length_a   1.000
_cell.length_b   1.000
_cell.length_c   1.000
_cell.angle_alpha   90.00
_cell.angle_beta   90.00
_cell.angle_gamma   90.00
#
_symmetry.space_group_name_H-M   'P 1'
#
loop_
_entity.id
_entity.type
_entity.pdbx_description
1 polymer ?
#
loop_
_entity_poly.entity_id
_entity_poly.type
_entity_poly.pdbx_seq_one_letter_code
_entity_poly.pdbx_strand_id
1 'polypeptide(L)'
;MGKNIWELGPPSNSSDSLEELNGYGTMRPRNLISSILSGTPAKNKGLAISNPHDFRMVSAIIDVDIVPETCRRVKLLKHGSDRPLGFFIRDGTSVRVTPHGVERAAGIFISRLVPGGLAESTGLLAVNDEVLEVNGIDVASKTLDQVTDMMVANSSNLIITVRPANQRAPPAPEPARSLPASEHDDDSSRLDQDDQDEVVDLTAATLTDPPDAHTQDDGQILHL
;
A
#
# COMPACT_ATOMS: atom_id res chain seq x y z
N MET A 1 50.22 34.31 -35.35
CA MET A 1 49.97 34.51 -36.79
C MET A 1 48.87 33.54 -37.19
N GLY A 2 47.75 34.01 -37.72
CA GLY A 2 46.58 33.18 -38.07
C GLY A 2 45.28 33.79 -37.53
N LYS A 3 44.58 34.56 -38.37
CA LYS A 3 43.35 35.30 -38.09
C LYS A 3 42.25 34.75 -39.00
N ASN A 4 41.03 34.60 -38.50
CA ASN A 4 39.76 34.56 -39.25
C ASN A 4 38.73 35.20 -38.29
N ILE A 5 38.23 36.44 -38.43
CA ILE A 5 37.45 37.08 -39.51
C ILE A 5 36.27 36.21 -39.94
N TRP A 6 35.11 36.45 -39.31
CA TRP A 6 33.82 36.58 -39.98
C TRP A 6 33.02 37.68 -39.25
N GLU A 7 32.36 38.49 -40.07
CA GLU A 7 31.84 39.83 -39.82
C GLU A 7 30.55 39.90 -38.99
N LEU A 8 30.33 41.09 -38.44
CA LEU A 8 29.16 41.58 -37.73
C LEU A 8 27.99 41.90 -38.68
N GLY A 9 26.76 41.70 -38.19
CA GLY A 9 25.57 42.43 -38.64
C GLY A 9 24.55 42.55 -37.50
N PRO A 10 24.02 43.76 -37.16
CA PRO A 10 23.03 43.96 -36.08
C PRO A 10 21.65 44.40 -36.65
N PRO A 11 20.65 44.83 -35.84
CA PRO A 11 19.62 43.97 -35.23
C PRO A 11 18.17 44.39 -35.58
N SER A 12 17.19 43.72 -34.96
CA SER A 12 15.74 44.01 -34.86
C SER A 12 14.81 43.45 -35.96
N ASN A 13 13.83 42.63 -35.58
CA ASN A 13 12.44 43.07 -35.44
C ASN A 13 11.61 41.99 -34.70
N SER A 14 10.74 42.49 -33.82
CA SER A 14 9.65 41.79 -33.14
C SER A 14 8.54 41.34 -34.09
N SER A 15 7.72 40.40 -33.61
CA SER A 15 6.35 40.08 -34.04
C SER A 15 6.18 38.98 -35.09
N ASP A 16 5.10 38.23 -34.84
CA ASP A 16 4.33 37.37 -35.72
C ASP A 16 4.73 35.90 -35.85
N SER A 17 4.03 35.00 -35.14
CA SER A 17 2.62 34.60 -35.31
C SER A 17 2.56 33.40 -36.24
N LEU A 18 2.26 32.27 -35.63
CA LEU A 18 2.07 30.98 -36.24
C LEU A 18 0.75 30.99 -37.03
N GLU A 19 0.78 31.45 -38.28
CA GLU A 19 -0.27 31.13 -39.25
C GLU A 19 0.11 29.85 -39.98
N GLU A 20 -0.65 28.78 -39.73
CA GLU A 20 -1.05 27.82 -40.77
C GLU A 20 -2.23 26.98 -40.25
N LEU A 21 -3.43 27.59 -40.29
CA LEU A 21 -4.68 26.84 -40.32
C LEU A 21 -5.51 27.35 -41.50
N ASN A 22 -5.25 26.77 -42.67
CA ASN A 22 -6.02 27.01 -43.88
C ASN A 22 -7.47 26.51 -43.71
N GLY A 23 -8.45 27.37 -44.00
CA GLY A 23 -9.83 26.91 -44.17
C GLY A 23 -10.95 27.96 -44.15
N TYR A 24 -10.96 28.88 -45.13
CA TYR A 24 -12.11 29.56 -45.74
C TYR A 24 -13.33 30.02 -44.89
N GLY A 25 -13.61 31.34 -44.89
CA GLY A 25 -14.96 31.85 -44.57
C GLY A 25 -15.10 33.34 -44.26
N THR A 26 -15.11 34.18 -45.29
CA THR A 26 -15.72 35.53 -45.40
C THR A 26 -15.60 36.52 -44.22
N MET A 27 -14.87 37.61 -44.48
CA MET A 27 -14.86 38.86 -43.72
C MET A 27 -16.29 39.36 -43.40
N ARG A 28 -16.58 39.62 -42.11
CA ARG A 28 -17.70 40.46 -41.68
C ARG A 28 -17.16 41.55 -40.74
N PRO A 29 -17.49 42.83 -40.94
CA PRO A 29 -17.03 43.89 -40.06
C PRO A 29 -17.70 43.76 -38.68
N ARG A 30 -16.91 43.85 -37.61
CA ARG A 30 -17.42 43.91 -36.24
C ARG A 30 -18.06 45.27 -36.01
N ASN A 31 -19.40 45.32 -36.02
CA ASN A 31 -20.13 46.43 -35.43
C ASN A 31 -19.99 46.36 -33.91
N LEU A 32 -19.30 47.35 -33.37
CA LEU A 32 -19.34 47.74 -31.96
C LEU A 32 -20.67 48.48 -31.75
N ILE A 33 -21.30 48.30 -30.59
CA ILE A 33 -22.56 48.90 -30.09
C ILE A 33 -23.79 47.96 -30.19
N SER A 34 -24.56 47.96 -29.09
CA SER A 34 -25.77 47.19 -28.75
C SER A 34 -25.47 45.91 -27.95
N SER A 35 -25.96 45.68 -26.72
CA SER A 35 -27.08 46.29 -26.00
C SER A 35 -26.89 46.08 -24.50
N ILE A 36 -27.05 47.16 -23.73
CA ILE A 36 -27.47 47.09 -22.32
C ILE A 36 -28.95 46.70 -22.36
N LEU A 37 -29.25 45.39 -22.36
CA LEU A 37 -30.54 44.87 -21.88
C LEU A 37 -30.49 43.34 -21.81
N SER A 38 -31.12 42.81 -20.76
CA SER A 38 -31.35 41.40 -20.45
C SER A 38 -30.11 40.60 -20.02
N GLY A 39 -30.03 40.34 -18.70
CA GLY A 39 -29.06 39.43 -18.11
C GLY A 39 -29.24 38.03 -18.66
N THR A 40 -28.35 37.64 -19.57
CA THR A 40 -28.13 36.22 -19.86
C THR A 40 -27.27 35.65 -18.73
N PRO A 41 -27.68 34.57 -18.05
CA PRO A 41 -26.82 33.93 -17.07
C PRO A 41 -25.53 33.53 -17.76
N ALA A 42 -24.38 33.89 -17.17
CA ALA A 42 -23.07 33.51 -17.68
C ALA A 42 -23.10 32.01 -18.00
N LYS A 43 -22.89 31.63 -19.26
CA LYS A 43 -22.75 30.22 -19.63
C LYS A 43 -21.53 29.70 -18.87
N ASN A 44 -21.77 28.91 -17.83
CA ASN A 44 -20.72 28.23 -17.09
C ASN A 44 -19.90 27.44 -18.10
N LYS A 45 -18.69 27.91 -18.40
CA LYS A 45 -17.71 27.12 -19.13
C LYS A 45 -17.38 25.98 -18.18
N GLY A 46 -17.92 24.80 -18.47
CA GLY A 46 -17.68 23.61 -17.66
C GLY A 46 -16.18 23.40 -17.45
N LEU A 47 -15.80 22.90 -16.27
CA LEU A 47 -14.40 22.61 -15.97
C LEU A 47 -13.86 21.62 -17.02
N ALA A 48 -12.81 22.00 -17.75
CA ALA A 48 -12.17 21.16 -18.74
C ALA A 48 -11.16 20.23 -18.04
N ILE A 49 -11.61 19.04 -17.67
CA ILE A 49 -10.75 17.97 -17.14
C ILE A 49 -10.13 17.23 -18.33
N SER A 50 -8.80 17.18 -18.40
CA SER A 50 -8.08 16.47 -19.47
C SER A 50 -8.15 14.96 -19.29
N ASN A 51 -7.77 14.21 -20.34
CA ASN A 51 -7.51 12.79 -20.19
C ASN A 51 -6.36 12.58 -19.19
N PRO A 52 -6.33 11.46 -18.47
CA PRO A 52 -5.20 11.17 -17.61
C PRO A 52 -3.98 10.76 -18.44
N HIS A 53 -2.80 11.18 -17.98
CA HIS A 53 -1.51 11.00 -18.64
C HIS A 53 -0.51 10.39 -17.66
N ASP A 54 0.55 9.77 -18.19
CA ASP A 54 1.66 9.23 -17.39
C ASP A 54 1.26 8.17 -16.36
N PHE A 55 0.37 7.24 -16.74
CA PHE A 55 0.03 6.10 -15.90
C PHE A 55 1.21 5.16 -15.73
N ARG A 56 1.62 4.96 -14.49
CA ARG A 56 2.72 4.05 -14.15
C ARG A 56 2.31 3.13 -13.02
N MET A 57 2.66 1.86 -13.14
CA MET A 57 2.50 0.90 -12.06
C MET A 57 3.46 1.26 -10.93
N VAL A 58 2.94 1.43 -9.72
CA VAL A 58 3.74 1.76 -8.52
C VAL A 58 3.95 0.55 -7.62
N SER A 59 3.00 -0.40 -7.62
CA SER A 59 3.13 -1.63 -6.86
C SER A 59 2.26 -2.77 -7.42
N ALA A 60 2.53 -4.00 -6.98
CA ALA A 60 1.70 -5.16 -7.21
C ALA A 60 1.90 -6.22 -6.11
N ILE A 61 0.86 -6.98 -5.79
CA ILE A 61 1.03 -8.28 -5.10
C ILE A 61 1.31 -9.32 -6.19
N ILE A 62 2.33 -10.15 -5.99
CA ILE A 62 2.73 -11.17 -6.97
C ILE A 62 2.79 -12.54 -6.30
N ASP A 63 2.84 -13.59 -7.12
CA ASP A 63 3.10 -14.97 -6.68
C ASP A 63 2.13 -15.51 -5.61
N VAL A 64 0.88 -15.02 -5.63
CA VAL A 64 -0.16 -15.35 -4.64
C VAL A 64 -0.40 -16.87 -4.52
N ASP A 65 -0.28 -17.61 -5.62
CA ASP A 65 -0.54 -19.05 -5.65
C ASP A 65 0.66 -19.93 -5.23
N ILE A 66 1.86 -19.34 -5.12
CA ILE A 66 3.09 -20.09 -4.80
C ILE A 66 3.73 -19.63 -3.48
N VAL A 67 3.45 -18.40 -3.04
CA VAL A 67 3.86 -17.89 -1.74
C VAL A 67 2.89 -18.43 -0.69
N PRO A 68 3.36 -18.94 0.45
CA PRO A 68 2.47 -19.39 1.52
C PRO A 68 1.44 -18.32 1.88
N GLU A 69 0.19 -18.72 2.18
CA GLU A 69 -0.90 -17.78 2.53
C GLU A 69 -0.55 -16.88 3.73
N THR A 70 0.34 -17.35 4.61
CA THR A 70 0.88 -16.57 5.74
C THR A 70 1.89 -15.51 5.32
N CYS A 71 2.18 -15.36 4.04
CA CYS A 71 3.17 -14.43 3.51
C CYS A 71 2.55 -13.59 2.38
N ARG A 72 3.19 -12.46 2.09
CA ARG A 72 2.80 -11.58 0.98
C ARG A 72 4.06 -11.17 0.24
N ARG A 73 4.06 -11.37 -1.09
CA ARG A 73 5.13 -10.86 -1.95
C ARG A 73 4.66 -9.61 -2.67
N VAL A 74 5.36 -8.50 -2.40
CA VAL A 74 5.03 -7.16 -2.87
C VAL A 74 6.13 -6.70 -3.82
N LYS A 75 5.74 -6.21 -4.99
CA LYS A 75 6.60 -5.48 -5.91
C LYS A 75 6.39 -3.99 -5.71
N LEU A 76 7.45 -3.21 -5.53
CA LEU A 76 7.45 -1.75 -5.48
C LEU A 76 8.29 -1.20 -6.64
N LEU A 77 7.75 -0.23 -7.37
CA LEU A 77 8.40 0.43 -8.50
C LEU A 77 8.59 1.92 -8.21
N LYS A 78 9.85 2.33 -8.03
CA LYS A 78 10.24 3.73 -7.85
C LYS A 78 10.40 4.39 -9.22
N HIS A 79 9.49 5.29 -9.57
CA HIS A 79 9.55 6.02 -10.84
C HIS A 79 10.32 7.34 -10.69
N GLY A 80 11.44 7.46 -11.41
CA GLY A 80 12.08 8.72 -11.85
C GLY A 80 12.41 9.77 -10.79
N SER A 81 12.15 9.48 -9.52
CA SER A 81 12.38 10.38 -8.39
C SER A 81 13.53 9.84 -7.56
N ASP A 82 14.28 10.73 -6.93
CA ASP A 82 15.30 10.36 -5.95
C ASP A 82 14.69 10.10 -4.55
N ARG A 83 13.36 9.95 -4.48
CA ARG A 83 12.68 9.73 -3.21
C ARG A 83 12.91 8.31 -2.69
N PRO A 84 13.15 8.13 -1.39
CA PRO A 84 13.28 6.81 -0.78
C PRO A 84 12.05 5.93 -1.02
N LEU A 85 12.19 4.62 -0.77
CA LEU A 85 11.05 3.70 -0.80
C LEU A 85 10.01 4.03 0.28
N GLY A 86 10.42 4.74 1.33
CA GLY A 86 9.51 5.33 2.31
C GLY A 86 9.13 4.36 3.43
N PHE A 87 10.05 3.49 3.82
CA PHE A 87 9.91 2.65 5.01
C PHE A 87 11.28 2.40 5.64
N PHE A 88 11.29 1.99 6.90
CA PHE A 88 12.50 1.71 7.65
C PHE A 88 12.44 0.27 8.14
N ILE A 89 13.59 -0.36 8.26
CA ILE A 89 13.72 -1.69 8.87
C ILE A 89 14.51 -1.62 10.16
N ARG A 90 14.37 -2.66 10.99
CA ARG A 90 15.11 -2.89 12.21
C ARG A 90 15.38 -4.38 12.38
N ASP A 91 16.36 -4.70 13.19
CA ASP A 91 16.51 -6.03 13.75
C ASP A 91 15.44 -6.33 14.82
N GLY A 92 15.29 -7.60 15.13
CA GLY A 92 14.36 -8.06 16.14
C GLY A 92 14.41 -9.58 16.30
N THR A 93 13.54 -10.09 17.16
CA THR A 93 13.38 -11.53 17.37
C THR A 93 12.12 -12.04 16.67
N SER A 94 12.28 -12.94 15.72
CA SER A 94 11.21 -13.72 15.11
C SER A 94 10.91 -14.92 15.98
N VAL A 95 9.63 -15.10 16.34
CA VAL A 95 9.17 -16.27 17.09
C VAL A 95 8.42 -17.18 16.13
N ARG A 96 8.88 -18.42 16.01
CA ARG A 96 8.33 -19.40 15.08
C ARG A 96 7.86 -20.63 15.86
N VAL A 97 6.69 -21.14 15.50
CA VAL A 97 6.21 -22.41 16.03
C VAL A 97 6.65 -23.50 15.07
N THR A 98 7.53 -24.39 15.53
CA THR A 98 7.96 -25.58 14.80
C THR A 98 7.38 -26.83 15.48
N PRO A 99 7.37 -27.99 14.81
CA PRO A 99 6.98 -29.25 15.45
C PRO A 99 7.80 -29.60 16.70
N HIS A 100 8.99 -29.01 16.85
CA HIS A 100 9.88 -29.21 17.99
C HIS A 100 9.69 -28.17 19.11
N GLY A 101 8.75 -27.23 18.95
CA GLY A 101 8.40 -26.22 19.95
C GLY A 101 8.50 -24.79 19.42
N VAL A 102 8.62 -23.84 20.34
CA VAL A 102 8.76 -22.42 20.02
C VAL A 102 10.25 -22.09 19.82
N GLU A 103 10.60 -21.63 18.64
CA GLU A 103 11.94 -21.21 18.27
C GLU A 103 12.03 -19.68 18.20
N ARG A 104 13.14 -19.12 18.68
CA ARG A 104 13.46 -17.69 18.59
C ARG A 104 14.67 -17.53 17.67
N ALA A 105 14.51 -16.74 16.62
CA ALA A 105 15.55 -16.45 15.65
C ALA A 105 15.70 -14.94 15.43
N ALA A 106 16.84 -14.51 14.91
CA ALA A 106 16.99 -13.14 14.43
C ALA A 106 16.03 -12.91 13.25
N GLY A 107 15.43 -11.71 13.19
CA GLY A 107 14.52 -11.32 12.13
C GLY A 107 14.66 -9.84 11.78
N ILE A 108 14.23 -9.48 10.58
CA ILE A 108 14.20 -8.11 10.10
C ILE A 108 12.75 -7.67 10.01
N PHE A 109 12.43 -6.50 10.53
CA PHE A 109 11.06 -6.01 10.64
C PHE A 109 10.95 -4.60 10.09
N ILE A 110 9.81 -4.28 9.48
CA ILE A 110 9.49 -2.88 9.15
C ILE A 110 9.23 -2.13 10.47
N SER A 111 10.05 -1.13 10.76
CA SER A 111 9.97 -0.33 11.99
C SER A 111 9.08 0.91 11.83
N ARG A 112 9.00 1.46 10.60
CA ARG A 112 8.28 2.70 10.32
C ARG A 112 7.93 2.80 8.84
N LEU A 113 6.81 3.46 8.54
CA LEU A 113 6.46 3.95 7.21
C LEU A 113 6.57 5.47 7.16
N VAL A 114 7.06 6.02 6.05
CA VAL A 114 7.11 7.46 5.81
C VAL A 114 5.72 7.95 5.38
N PRO A 115 5.14 8.96 6.05
CA PRO A 115 3.88 9.55 5.64
C PRO A 115 3.93 10.09 4.19
N GLY A 116 2.98 9.66 3.36
CA GLY A 116 2.94 9.95 1.92
C GLY A 116 4.09 9.34 1.12
N GLY A 117 4.88 8.45 1.71
CA GLY A 117 5.93 7.69 1.05
C GLY A 117 5.36 6.62 0.11
N LEU A 118 6.21 6.05 -0.74
CA LEU A 118 5.78 5.02 -1.70
C LEU A 118 5.20 3.81 -0.97
N ALA A 119 5.91 3.24 0.00
CA ALA A 119 5.44 2.07 0.74
C ALA A 119 4.10 2.32 1.46
N GLU A 120 3.96 3.44 2.19
CA GLU A 120 2.70 3.78 2.85
C GLU A 120 1.55 3.95 1.86
N SER A 121 1.78 4.67 0.75
CA SER A 121 0.76 4.97 -0.26
C SER A 121 0.21 3.71 -0.94
N THR A 122 0.98 2.62 -0.97
CA THR A 122 0.50 1.34 -1.52
C THR A 122 -0.43 0.59 -0.57
N GLY A 123 -0.30 0.81 0.75
CA GLY A 123 -1.04 0.05 1.76
C GLY A 123 -0.71 -1.44 1.81
N LEU A 124 0.33 -1.89 1.10
CA LEU A 124 0.70 -3.31 1.00
C LEU A 124 1.67 -3.77 2.08
N LEU A 125 2.36 -2.82 2.72
CA LEU A 125 3.31 -3.03 3.80
C LEU A 125 2.82 -2.33 5.06
N ALA A 126 3.11 -2.91 6.22
CA ALA A 126 2.76 -2.36 7.53
C ALA A 126 3.96 -2.40 8.49
N VAL A 127 3.91 -1.55 9.51
CA VAL A 127 4.84 -1.63 10.63
C VAL A 127 4.68 -2.99 11.33
N ASN A 128 5.81 -3.57 11.73
CA ASN A 128 5.98 -4.92 12.29
C ASN A 128 5.84 -6.08 11.32
N ASP A 129 5.66 -5.84 10.01
CA ASP A 129 5.81 -6.91 9.03
C ASP A 129 7.24 -7.47 9.10
N GLU A 130 7.37 -8.80 9.18
CA GLU A 130 8.67 -9.48 9.17
C GLU A 130 9.11 -9.67 7.71
N VAL A 131 10.28 -9.15 7.35
CA VAL A 131 10.89 -9.32 6.03
C VAL A 131 11.52 -10.70 5.96
N LEU A 132 11.14 -11.48 4.96
CA LEU A 132 11.65 -12.83 4.73
C LEU A 132 12.59 -12.90 3.52
N GLU A 133 12.29 -12.14 2.46
CA GLU A 133 13.10 -12.17 1.24
C GLU A 133 13.16 -10.79 0.59
N VAL A 134 14.27 -10.50 -0.07
CA VAL A 134 14.47 -9.33 -0.93
C VAL A 134 14.98 -9.81 -2.29
N ASN A 135 14.23 -9.53 -3.35
CA ASN A 135 14.48 -9.93 -4.73
C ASN A 135 14.84 -11.43 -4.88
N GLY A 136 14.13 -12.28 -4.13
CA GLY A 136 14.32 -13.73 -4.15
C GLY A 136 15.48 -14.26 -3.29
N ILE A 137 16.12 -13.40 -2.50
CA ILE A 137 17.19 -13.77 -1.58
C ILE A 137 16.65 -13.75 -0.15
N ASP A 138 16.72 -14.89 0.53
CA ASP A 138 16.37 -15.03 1.96
C ASP A 138 17.26 -14.14 2.85
N VAL A 139 16.64 -13.53 3.86
CA VAL A 139 17.30 -12.59 4.78
C VAL A 139 17.60 -13.17 6.15
N ALA A 140 17.14 -14.39 6.46
CA ALA A 140 17.28 -14.98 7.80
C ALA A 140 18.73 -15.06 8.33
N SER A 141 19.72 -15.20 7.44
CA SER A 141 21.14 -15.29 7.78
C SER A 141 21.94 -14.03 7.43
N LYS A 142 21.27 -12.89 7.25
CA LYS A 142 21.90 -11.62 6.84
C LYS A 142 21.86 -10.59 7.97
N THR A 143 22.85 -9.70 7.98
CA THR A 143 22.84 -8.55 8.89
C THR A 143 21.87 -7.47 8.41
N LEU A 144 21.44 -6.58 9.31
CA LEU A 144 20.59 -5.44 8.99
C LEU A 144 21.19 -4.59 7.85
N ASP A 145 22.51 -4.32 7.91
CA ASP A 145 23.22 -3.55 6.89
C ASP A 145 23.20 -4.25 5.52
N GLN A 146 23.44 -5.56 5.49
CA GLN A 146 23.39 -6.32 4.23
C GLN A 146 22.00 -6.29 3.59
N VAL A 147 20.94 -6.38 4.41
CA VAL A 147 19.56 -6.31 3.91
C VAL A 147 19.24 -4.90 3.42
N THR A 148 19.72 -3.88 4.13
CA THR A 148 19.62 -2.47 3.74
C THR A 148 20.28 -2.25 2.38
N ASP A 149 21.53 -2.69 2.20
CA ASP A 149 22.26 -2.60 0.94
C ASP A 149 21.52 -3.31 -0.20
N MET A 150 20.95 -4.49 0.08
CA MET A 150 20.14 -5.22 -0.89
C MET A 150 18.89 -4.45 -1.32
N MET A 151 18.18 -3.81 -0.39
CA MET A 151 17.02 -2.99 -0.71
C MET A 151 17.39 -1.74 -1.50
N VAL A 152 18.49 -1.06 -1.14
CA VAL A 152 18.99 0.12 -1.86
C VAL A 152 19.38 -0.24 -3.28
N ALA A 153 20.15 -1.32 -3.46
CA ALA A 153 20.59 -1.80 -4.77
C ALA A 153 19.43 -2.15 -5.70
N ASN A 154 18.29 -2.58 -5.14
CA ASN A 154 17.09 -2.96 -5.88
C ASN A 154 15.96 -1.91 -5.78
N SER A 155 16.23 -0.70 -5.30
CA SER A 155 15.22 0.31 -4.97
C SER A 155 14.36 0.77 -6.16
N SER A 156 14.84 0.62 -7.39
CA SER A 156 14.06 0.91 -8.60
C SER A 156 12.96 -0.13 -8.86
N ASN A 157 13.20 -1.38 -8.48
CA ASN A 157 12.32 -2.51 -8.68
C ASN A 157 12.53 -3.54 -7.55
N LEU A 158 11.95 -3.20 -6.40
CA LEU A 158 12.08 -4.01 -5.20
C LEU A 158 10.96 -5.05 -5.18
N ILE A 159 11.33 -6.31 -4.96
CA ILE A 159 10.40 -7.40 -4.67
C ILE A 159 10.69 -7.85 -3.25
N ILE A 160 9.74 -7.66 -2.34
CA ILE A 160 9.89 -8.01 -0.92
C ILE A 160 8.84 -9.05 -0.53
N THR A 161 9.27 -10.15 0.07
CA THR A 161 8.38 -11.13 0.69
C THR A 161 8.33 -10.84 2.19
N VAL A 162 7.13 -10.62 2.73
CA VAL A 162 6.92 -10.34 4.14
C VAL A 162 5.95 -11.33 4.77
N ARG A 163 6.04 -11.53 6.08
CA ARG A 163 4.97 -12.07 6.92
C ARG A 163 4.23 -10.88 7.56
N PRO A 164 2.96 -10.64 7.19
CA PRO A 164 2.19 -9.53 7.73
C PRO A 164 1.99 -9.61 9.26
N ALA A 165 2.15 -8.49 9.95
CA ALA A 165 2.00 -8.40 11.41
C ALA A 165 0.58 -8.72 11.90
N ASN A 166 -0.43 -8.37 11.09
CA ASN A 166 -1.84 -8.45 11.46
C ASN A 166 -2.53 -9.74 10.96
N GLN A 167 -1.78 -10.83 10.84
CA GLN A 167 -2.41 -12.14 10.59
C GLN A 167 -3.18 -12.59 11.82
N ARG A 168 -4.42 -12.10 11.93
CA ARG A 168 -5.48 -12.89 12.54
C ARG A 168 -5.50 -14.18 11.73
N ALA A 169 -5.13 -15.29 12.37
CA ALA A 169 -5.16 -16.59 11.73
C ALA A 169 -6.50 -16.71 10.98
N PRO A 170 -6.51 -17.12 9.69
CA PRO A 170 -7.78 -17.44 9.06
C PRO A 170 -8.49 -18.44 9.97
N PRO A 171 -9.79 -18.25 10.27
CA PRO A 171 -10.53 -19.27 10.99
C PRO A 171 -10.31 -20.58 10.24
N ALA A 172 -9.84 -21.61 10.97
CA ALA A 172 -9.56 -22.91 10.38
C ALA A 172 -10.75 -23.31 9.50
N PRO A 173 -10.53 -23.89 8.31
CA PRO A 173 -11.63 -24.36 7.49
C PRO A 173 -12.44 -25.33 8.33
N GLU A 174 -13.65 -24.92 8.73
CA GLU A 174 -14.53 -25.81 9.47
C GLU A 174 -14.72 -27.05 8.60
N PRO A 175 -14.51 -28.27 9.14
CA PRO A 175 -14.83 -29.46 8.38
C PRO A 175 -16.29 -29.36 8.01
N ALA A 176 -16.57 -29.32 6.70
CA ALA A 176 -17.92 -29.22 6.16
C ALA A 176 -18.79 -30.27 6.87
N ARG A 177 -19.63 -29.82 7.81
CA ARG A 177 -20.67 -30.65 8.39
C ARG A 177 -21.54 -31.07 7.22
N SER A 178 -21.42 -32.33 6.82
CA SER A 178 -22.38 -32.98 5.93
C SER A 178 -23.76 -32.76 6.54
N LEU A 179 -24.58 -31.97 5.86
CA LEU A 179 -26.00 -31.83 6.16
C LEU A 179 -26.60 -33.24 6.17
N PRO A 180 -27.18 -33.73 7.28
CA PRO A 180 -27.98 -34.94 7.20
C PRO A 180 -29.21 -34.63 6.36
N ALA A 181 -29.41 -35.45 5.32
CA ALA A 181 -30.61 -35.43 4.52
C ALA A 181 -31.82 -35.66 5.44
N SER A 182 -32.83 -34.83 5.27
CA SER A 182 -34.14 -34.93 5.89
C SER A 182 -34.82 -36.24 5.50
N GLU A 183 -34.98 -37.14 6.45
CA GLU A 183 -35.98 -38.21 6.38
C GLU A 183 -37.20 -37.76 7.18
N HIS A 184 -38.30 -37.56 6.45
CA HIS A 184 -39.64 -37.52 7.00
C HIS A 184 -39.99 -38.92 7.50
N ASP A 185 -40.39 -39.03 8.75
CA ASP A 185 -41.40 -39.99 9.17
C ASP A 185 -42.27 -39.34 10.25
N ASP A 186 -43.55 -39.17 9.92
CA ASP A 186 -44.64 -38.93 10.83
C ASP A 186 -44.83 -40.17 11.72
N ASP A 187 -44.76 -40.01 13.05
CA ASP A 187 -45.63 -40.79 13.93
C ASP A 187 -45.93 -40.04 15.23
N SER A 188 -47.19 -40.12 15.63
CA SER A 188 -47.81 -39.35 16.72
C SER A 188 -48.00 -40.25 17.94
N SER A 189 -47.48 -39.89 19.12
CA SER A 189 -48.22 -40.01 20.39
C SER A 189 -47.44 -39.53 21.65
N ARG A 190 -48.03 -38.52 22.31
CA ARG A 190 -48.33 -38.39 23.75
C ARG A 190 -47.39 -39.06 24.78
N LEU A 191 -46.82 -38.26 25.71
CA LEU A 191 -47.28 -38.05 27.09
C LEU A 191 -46.23 -37.29 27.92
N ASP A 192 -46.73 -36.56 28.91
CA ASP A 192 -46.10 -35.59 29.81
C ASP A 192 -44.99 -36.15 30.72
N GLN A 193 -43.99 -35.33 31.06
CA GLN A 193 -43.59 -35.13 32.46
C GLN A 193 -42.64 -33.93 32.65
N ASP A 194 -43.07 -33.05 33.55
CA ASP A 194 -42.29 -32.04 34.26
C ASP A 194 -41.08 -32.67 34.97
N ASP A 195 -39.95 -31.95 34.99
CA ASP A 195 -39.15 -31.75 36.21
C ASP A 195 -38.28 -30.50 36.04
N GLN A 196 -38.34 -29.66 37.07
CA GLN A 196 -37.66 -28.37 37.24
C GLN A 196 -36.27 -28.59 37.88
N ASP A 197 -35.63 -27.48 38.26
CA ASP A 197 -34.44 -27.34 39.14
C ASP A 197 -33.13 -27.05 38.37
N GLU A 198 -32.30 -26.06 38.68
CA GLU A 198 -32.32 -24.95 39.64
C GLU A 198 -31.15 -24.03 39.21
N VAL A 199 -31.28 -22.73 39.46
CA VAL A 199 -30.24 -21.72 39.21
C VAL A 199 -29.11 -21.84 40.25
N VAL A 200 -27.86 -21.66 39.84
CA VAL A 200 -26.76 -21.39 40.80
C VAL A 200 -25.90 -20.25 40.28
N ASP A 201 -26.17 -19.07 40.81
CA ASP A 201 -25.32 -17.89 40.73
C ASP A 201 -24.44 -17.88 41.99
N LEU A 202 -23.12 -17.85 41.86
CA LEU A 202 -22.20 -17.64 42.98
C LEU A 202 -21.15 -16.59 42.61
N THR A 203 -21.43 -15.43 43.16
CA THR A 203 -20.68 -14.18 43.27
C THR A 203 -19.20 -14.31 43.70
N ALA A 204 -18.42 -13.38 43.15
CA ALA A 204 -17.42 -12.53 43.82
C ALA A 204 -16.24 -13.17 44.60
N ALA A 205 -15.03 -12.90 44.12
CA ALA A 205 -13.91 -12.53 44.99
C ALA A 205 -12.86 -11.69 44.24
N THR A 206 -12.48 -10.62 44.90
CA THR A 206 -11.57 -9.49 44.61
C THR A 206 -10.06 -9.80 44.64
N LEU A 207 -9.28 -8.83 44.10
CA LEU A 207 -7.85 -8.51 44.35
C LEU A 207 -6.83 -9.45 43.64
N THR A 208 -5.74 -9.03 42.99
CA THR A 208 -4.84 -7.86 43.13
C THR A 208 -3.91 -7.79 41.91
N ASP A 209 -3.54 -6.58 41.50
CA ASP A 209 -2.47 -6.26 40.52
C ASP A 209 -1.07 -6.28 41.19
N PRO A 210 0.02 -6.47 40.43
CA PRO A 210 1.18 -5.60 40.65
C PRO A 210 1.89 -5.13 39.35
N PRO A 211 2.67 -4.02 39.43
CA PRO A 211 3.18 -3.28 38.28
C PRO A 211 4.64 -3.61 37.86
N ASP A 212 5.01 -2.99 36.73
CA ASP A 212 6.35 -2.64 36.23
C ASP A 212 7.14 -3.62 35.36
N ALA A 213 7.37 -3.21 34.09
CA ALA A 213 8.71 -2.81 33.63
C ALA A 213 8.67 -2.33 32.17
N HIS A 214 8.73 -1.02 31.97
CA HIS A 214 9.14 -0.43 30.70
C HIS A 214 10.61 -0.77 30.43
N THR A 215 10.89 -1.47 29.34
CA THR A 215 12.23 -1.50 28.73
C THR A 215 12.12 -0.84 27.37
N GLN A 216 12.70 0.36 27.27
CA GLN A 216 12.80 1.12 26.03
C GLN A 216 14.06 0.65 25.31
N ASP A 217 13.84 -0.13 24.25
CA ASP A 217 14.86 -0.60 23.33
C ASP A 217 15.08 0.49 22.27
N ASP A 218 16.08 1.34 22.48
CA ASP A 218 16.51 2.32 21.48
C ASP A 218 17.36 1.61 20.40
N GLY A 219 16.68 0.80 19.60
CA GLY A 219 17.23 0.17 18.40
C GLY A 219 17.60 1.20 17.34
N GLN A 220 18.76 0.99 16.73
CA GLN A 220 19.36 1.88 15.75
C GLN A 220 18.50 1.96 14.47
N ILE A 221 17.97 3.15 14.17
CA ILE A 221 17.09 3.40 13.01
C ILE A 221 17.92 3.86 11.82
N LEU A 222 17.85 3.13 10.69
CA LEU A 222 18.48 3.51 9.41
C LEU A 222 17.42 3.74 8.31
N HIS A 223 17.63 4.80 7.51
CA HIS A 223 16.70 5.36 6.54
C HIS A 223 16.84 4.73 5.14
N LEU A 224 15.73 4.27 4.54
CA LEU A 224 15.64 3.57 3.25
C LEU A 224 14.60 4.19 2.29
#